data_AF-A0A1B7W7B5-F1
#
_entry.id   AF-A0A1B7W7B5-F1
#
_cell.length_a   1.000
_cell.length_b   1.000
_cell.length_c   1.000
_cell.angle_alpha   90.00
_cell.angle_beta   90.00
_cell.angle_gamma   90.00
#
_symmetry.space_group_name_H-M   'P 1'
#
loop_
_entity.id
_entity.type
_entity.pdbx_description
1 polymer ?
#
loop_
_entity_poly.entity_id
_entity_poly.type
_entity_poly.pdbx_seq_one_letter_code
_entity_poly.pdbx_strand_id
1 'polypeptide(L)' 'MLKSIKIENFRCFKSFELQQLGRINLLVGENNSGKTSILEAIQLFCSRCNLEILRERMNNRSEYFYDDELRR' A
#
# COMPACT_ATOMS: atom_id res chain seq x y z
N MET A 1 -16.44 -1.76 11.73
CA MET A 1 -15.02 -2.01 12.07
C MET A 1 -14.49 -3.03 11.07
N LEU A 2 -13.31 -2.82 10.48
CA LEU A 2 -12.70 -3.75 9.53
C LEU A 2 -12.38 -5.07 10.24
N LYS A 3 -12.84 -6.21 9.71
CA LYS A 3 -12.72 -7.53 10.36
C LYS A 3 -11.61 -8.39 9.76
N SER A 4 -11.37 -8.22 8.48
CA SER A 4 -10.31 -8.88 7.74
C SER A 4 -9.91 -8.01 6.55
N ILE A 5 -8.72 -8.27 6.02
CA ILE A 5 -8.27 -7.75 4.73
C ILE A 5 -7.70 -8.89 3.89
N LYS A 6 -7.95 -8.82 2.59
CA LYS A 6 -7.31 -9.67 1.59
C LYS A 6 -6.65 -8.75 0.57
N ILE A 7 -5.37 -8.98 0.32
CA ILE A 7 -4.53 -8.22 -0.61
C ILE A 7 -4.04 -9.21 -1.67
N GLU A 8 -4.35 -8.94 -2.94
CA GLU A 8 -3.97 -9.79 -4.06
C GLU A 8 -3.25 -8.97 -5.12
N ASN A 9 -2.15 -9.52 -5.65
CA ASN A 9 -1.33 -8.92 -6.70
C ASN A 9 -0.97 -7.44 -6.44
N PHE A 10 -0.61 -7.11 -5.20
CA PHE A 10 -0.25 -5.75 -4.80
C PHE A 10 1.14 -5.72 -4.16
N ARG A 11 2.05 -4.95 -4.78
CA ARG A 11 3.46 -4.85 -4.34
C ARG A 11 4.10 -6.24 -4.22
N CYS A 12 4.71 -6.56 -3.08
CA CYS A 12 5.34 -7.85 -2.80
C CYS A 12 4.35 -8.99 -2.50
N PHE A 13 3.05 -8.71 -2.42
CA PHE A 13 2.04 -9.71 -2.07
C PHE A 13 1.36 -10.26 -3.32
N LYS A 14 1.64 -11.52 -3.67
CA LYS A 14 0.83 -12.27 -4.64
C LYS A 14 -0.56 -12.57 -4.06
N SER A 15 -0.59 -13.06 -2.83
CA SER A 15 -1.80 -13.26 -2.02
C SER A 15 -1.41 -13.10 -0.55
N PHE A 16 -2.15 -12.27 0.18
CA PHE A 16 -1.96 -12.03 1.60
C PHE A 16 -3.33 -11.83 2.25
N GLU A 17 -3.55 -12.46 3.40
CA GLU A 17 -4.78 -12.34 4.15
C GLU A 17 -4.47 -12.10 5.63
N LEU A 18 -5.14 -11.13 6.23
CA LEU A 18 -5.11 -10.88 7.66
C LEU A 18 -6.54 -10.92 8.18
N GLN A 19 -6.80 -11.92 9.02
CA GLN A 19 -8.10 -12.14 9.65
C GLN A 19 -8.10 -11.60 11.08
N GLN A 20 -9.30 -11.52 11.67
CA GLN A 20 -9.49 -11.19 13.09
C GLN A 20 -8.88 -9.85 13.50
N LEU A 21 -9.02 -8.83 12.65
CA LEU A 21 -8.52 -7.49 12.96
C LEU A 21 -9.18 -6.95 14.24
N GLY A 22 -8.32 -6.62 15.21
CA GLY A 22 -8.70 -6.00 16.47
C GLY A 22 -8.86 -4.49 16.34
N ARG A 23 -9.23 -3.84 17.45
CA ARG A 23 -9.20 -2.37 17.55
C ARG A 23 -7.78 -1.83 17.39
N ILE A 24 -6.79 -2.58 17.85
CA ILE A 24 -5.36 -2.31 17.72
C ILE A 24 -4.72 -3.55 17.09
N ASN A 25 -3.89 -3.34 16.08
CA ASN A 25 -3.15 -4.40 15.39
C ASN A 25 -1.68 -3.99 15.34
N LEU A 26 -0.78 -4.90 15.69
CA LEU A 26 0.67 -4.67 15.66
C LEU A 26 1.28 -5.44 14.49
N LEU A 27 1.86 -4.72 13.52
CA LEU A 27 2.57 -5.31 12.39
C LEU A 27 4.08 -5.26 12.66
N VAL A 28 4.71 -6.41 12.88
CA VAL A 28 6.17 -6.55 13.13
C VAL A 28 6.86 -7.33 12.01
N GLY A 29 8.18 -7.15 11.88
CA GLY A 29 9.02 -7.85 10.93
C GLY A 29 10.17 -6.98 10.41
N GLU A 30 11.05 -7.55 9.59
CA GLU A 30 12.22 -6.87 9.05
C GLU A 30 11.89 -5.69 8.13
N ASN A 31 12.84 -4.77 7.96
CA ASN A 31 12.70 -3.72 6.96
C ASN A 31 12.42 -4.33 5.58
N ASN A 32 11.58 -3.64 4.81
CA ASN A 32 11.16 -4.10 3.48
C ASN A 32 10.30 -5.39 3.45
N SER A 33 9.88 -5.95 4.60
CA SER A 33 9.03 -7.15 4.67
C SER A 33 7.57 -6.96 4.20
N GLY A 34 7.21 -5.80 3.66
CA GLY A 34 5.86 -5.51 3.16
C GLY A 34 4.91 -4.84 4.17
N LYS A 35 5.35 -4.50 5.38
CA LYS A 35 4.51 -3.82 6.39
C LYS A 35 3.88 -2.52 5.86
N THR A 36 4.69 -1.63 5.26
CA THR A 36 4.19 -0.40 4.66
C THR A 36 3.26 -0.68 3.48
N SER A 37 3.52 -1.74 2.71
CA SER A 37 2.66 -2.16 1.59
C SER A 37 1.26 -2.60 2.05
N ILE A 38 1.14 -3.23 3.23
CA ILE A 38 -0.18 -3.53 3.83
C ILE A 38 -0.95 -2.23 4.09
N LEU A 39 -0.28 -1.22 4.68
CA LEU A 39 -0.91 0.07 4.96
C LEU A 39 -1.28 0.84 3.69
N GLU A 40 -0.47 0.75 2.63
CA GLU A 40 -0.79 1.34 1.32
C GLU A 40 -2.02 0.70 0.68
N ALA A 41 -2.16 -0.63 0.75
CA ALA A 41 -3.35 -1.31 0.26
C ALA A 41 -4.62 -0.87 1.01
N ILE A 42 -4.53 -0.77 2.34
CA ILE A 42 -5.63 -0.25 3.17
C ILE A 42 -5.95 1.20 2.81
N GLN A 43 -4.93 2.05 2.63
CA GLN A 43 -5.11 3.45 2.25
C GLN A 43 -5.83 3.58 0.90
N LEU A 44 -5.43 2.80 -0.10
CA LEU A 44 -6.06 2.79 -1.43
C LEU A 44 -7.51 2.31 -1.38
N PHE A 45 -7.80 1.29 -0.57
CA PHE A 45 -9.17 0.83 -0.34
C PHE A 45 -10.03 1.91 0.32
N CYS A 46 -9.53 2.54 1.39
CA CYS A 46 -10.23 3.61 2.10
C CYS A 46 -10.44 4.86 1.24
N SER A 47 -9.56 5.12 0.28
CA SER A 47 -9.68 6.25 -0.65
C SER A 47 -10.61 6.00 -1.84
N ARG A 48 -11.31 4.86 -1.87
CA ARG A 48 -12.17 4.44 -3.00
C ARG A 48 -11.39 4.36 -4.31
N CYS A 49 -10.19 3.80 -4.25
CA CYS A 49 -9.29 3.64 -5.40
C CYS A 49 -8.89 4.98 -6.06
N ASN A 50 -8.75 6.06 -5.28
CA ASN A 50 -8.17 7.30 -5.79
C ASN A 50 -6.68 7.08 -6.13
N LEU A 51 -6.39 7.02 -7.42
CA LEU A 51 -5.06 6.71 -7.94
C LEU A 51 -4.02 7.80 -7.69
N GLU A 52 -4.41 9.05 -7.44
CA GLU A 52 -3.45 10.10 -7.10
C GLU A 52 -2.70 9.80 -5.80
N ILE A 53 -3.36 9.15 -4.83
CA ILE A 53 -2.70 8.73 -3.58
C ILE A 53 -1.67 7.65 -3.86
N LEU A 54 -1.99 6.69 -4.75
CA LEU A 54 -1.05 5.64 -5.13
C LEU A 54 0.16 6.26 -5.85
N ARG A 55 -0.09 7.20 -6.77
CA ARG A 55 0.96 7.94 -7.48
C ARG A 55 1.86 8.74 -6.53
N GLU A 56 1.28 9.41 -5.55
CA GLU A 56 2.04 10.11 -4.51
C GLU A 56 2.93 9.14 -3.72
N ARG A 57 2.41 7.95 -3.35
CA ARG A 57 3.21 6.90 -2.68
C ARG A 57 4.34 6.38 -3.57
N MET A 58 4.09 6.21 -4.86
CA MET A 58 5.09 5.78 -5.83
C MET A 58 6.22 6.83 -5.96
N ASN A 59 5.87 8.11 -6.03
CA ASN A 59 6.84 9.22 -6.07
C ASN A 59 7.66 9.31 -4.78
N ASN A 60 7.01 9.23 -3.61
CA ASN A 60 7.68 9.28 -2.30
C ASN A 60 8.63 8.09 -2.07
N ARG A 61 8.43 6.98 -2.78
CA ARG A 61 9.31 5.81 -2.79
C ARG A 61 10.35 5.85 -3.90
N SER A 62 10.40 6.92 -4.69
CA SER A 62 11.28 7.08 -5.85
C SER A 62 11.14 5.94 -6.87
N GLU A 63 9.93 5.39 -7.02
CA GLU A 63 9.65 4.32 -8.00
C GLU A 63 9.57 4.86 -9.44
N TYR A 64 9.28 6.16 -9.58
CA TYR A 64 9.21 6.86 -10.85
C TYR A 64 10.01 8.15 -10.74
N PHE A 65 10.76 8.44 -11.80
CA PHE A 65 11.35 9.74 -12.03
C PHE A 65 10.45 10.46 -13.04
N TYR A 66 9.84 11.58 -12.62
CA TYR A 66 9.24 12.49 -13.60
C TYR A 66 10.39 13.24 -14.26
N ASP A 67 10.66 12.91 -15.52
CA ASP A 67 11.47 13.79 -16.35
C ASP A 67 10.58 14.96 -16.78
N ASP A 68 10.65 16.06 -16.03
CA ASP A 68 9.91 17.28 -16.32
C ASP A 68 10.34 17.92 -17.65
N GLU A 69 11.43 17.46 -18.28
CA GLU A 69 11.89 17.95 -19.59
C GLU A 69 11.04 17.46 -20.76
N LEU A 70 10.36 16.31 -20.64
CA LEU A 70 9.55 15.72 -21.72
C LEU A 70 8.15 16.34 -21.90
N ARG A 71 7.80 17.35 -21.11
CA ARG A 71 6.51 18.07 -21.17
C ARG A 71 6.62 19.54 -21.61
N ARG A 72 7.80 20.00 -22.04
CA ARG A 72 7.99 21.31 -22.67
C ARG A 72 8.01 21.21 -24.19
#